data_AF-A0A0G0GN89-F1
#
_entry.id   AF-A0A0G0GN89-F1
#
_cell.length_a   1.000
_cell.length_b   1.000
_cell.length_c   1.000
_cell.angle_alpha   90.00
_cell.angle_beta   90.00
_cell.angle_gamma   90.00
#
_symmetry.space_group_name_H-M   'P 1'
#
loop_
_entity.id
_entity.type
_entity.pdbx_description
1 polymer ?
#
loop_
_entity_poly.entity_id
_entity_poly.type
_entity_poly.pdbx_seq_one_letter_code
_entity_poly.pdbx_strand_id
1 'polypeptide(L)'
;GKVSGEAFAKLSIAGNDLQVMFEQAIKDNLRSFRNVKRSVAPVKTALYNWFKKYLGSKQWPEEIMLIQKTFLHGSNRAILETILADSIETYRLVKEKEVQRKVQESEQIYQYELPAELFYNEHTDEKLDYDNYAFTPLYLPVDRSEPEKRFEELLNSKSDKITWWWKNGENKRDFFGIKYEYEGKIFTFYPDYLVQLEDGRLGILETKDVGDRDGKTYTKAKAEALQHFINTNSRKGLFGGIAIQRNGRWHINSQSIYDWSKNEQGSWDDWEDLVL
;
A
#
# COMPACT_ATOMS: atom_id res chain seq x y z
N GLY A 1 42.73 40.85 5.57
CA GLY A 1 41.75 41.53 6.45
C GLY A 1 40.95 40.47 7.18
N LYS A 2 40.80 40.58 8.51
CA LYS A 2 39.98 39.67 9.30
C LYS A 2 38.52 40.10 9.20
N VAL A 3 37.67 39.24 8.66
CA VAL A 3 36.21 39.45 8.60
C VAL A 3 35.68 39.38 10.04
N SER A 4 34.82 40.32 10.46
CA SER A 4 34.26 40.38 11.81
C SER A 4 33.28 39.22 12.07
N GLY A 5 33.08 38.84 13.33
CA GLY A 5 32.17 37.76 13.71
C GLY A 5 30.72 37.98 13.23
N GLU A 6 30.26 39.22 13.19
CA GLU A 6 28.94 39.58 12.64
C GLU A 6 28.87 39.44 11.12
N ALA A 7 29.95 39.80 10.41
CA ALA A 7 30.02 39.61 8.96
C ALA A 7 30.08 38.11 8.61
N PHE A 8 30.80 37.31 9.41
CA PHE A 8 30.81 35.86 9.28
C PHE A 8 29.43 35.25 9.59
N ALA A 9 28.72 35.73 10.62
CA ALA A 9 27.35 35.30 10.91
C ALA A 9 26.37 35.67 9.79
N LYS A 10 26.44 36.89 9.22
CA LYS A 10 25.63 37.30 8.05
C LYS A 10 25.95 36.47 6.80
N LEU A 11 27.23 36.18 6.55
CA LEU A 11 27.67 35.29 5.46
C LEU A 11 27.16 33.86 5.67
N SER A 12 27.19 33.35 6.90
CA SER A 12 26.67 32.03 7.26
C SER A 12 25.15 31.95 7.18
N ILE A 13 24.44 33.00 7.58
CA ILE A 13 22.97 33.10 7.45
C ILE A 13 22.59 33.16 5.96
N ALA A 14 23.26 33.98 5.16
CA ALA A 14 23.03 34.05 3.71
C ALA A 14 23.34 32.73 2.98
N GLY A 15 24.36 31.98 3.42
CA GLY A 15 24.67 30.65 2.90
C GLY A 15 23.60 29.61 3.24
N ASN A 16 23.09 29.62 4.48
CA ASN A 16 21.98 28.76 4.90
C ASN A 16 20.68 29.10 4.16
N ASP A 17 20.36 30.38 3.99
CA ASP A 17 19.18 30.83 3.25
C ASP A 17 19.25 30.42 1.77
N LEU A 18 20.44 30.51 1.16
CA LEU A 18 20.67 30.07 -0.22
C LEU A 18 20.44 28.56 -0.39
N GLN A 19 20.95 27.74 0.53
CA GLN A 19 20.73 26.30 0.49
C GLN A 19 19.25 25.97 0.68
N VAL A 20 18.55 26.64 1.60
CA VAL A 20 17.12 26.44 1.82
C VAL A 20 16.31 26.79 0.57
N MET A 21 16.60 27.92 -0.08
CA MET A 21 15.95 28.33 -1.33
C MET A 21 16.23 27.34 -2.47
N PHE A 22 17.45 26.83 -2.58
CA PHE A 22 17.82 25.85 -3.60
C PHE A 22 17.11 24.51 -3.38
N GLU A 23 17.07 24.02 -2.14
CA GLU A 23 16.32 22.82 -1.79
C GLU A 23 14.82 23.00 -1.98
N GLN A 24 14.29 24.21 -1.75
CA GLN A 24 12.88 24.51 -2.01
C GLN A 24 12.56 24.44 -3.50
N ALA A 25 13.39 25.02 -4.36
CA ALA A 25 13.23 24.91 -5.82
C ALA A 25 13.25 23.43 -6.30
N ILE A 26 14.12 22.60 -5.71
CA ILE A 26 14.13 21.15 -5.97
C ILE A 26 12.82 20.49 -5.52
N LYS A 27 12.34 20.79 -4.30
CA LYS A 27 11.09 20.23 -3.76
C LYS A 27 9.89 20.59 -4.62
N ASP A 28 9.82 21.83 -5.10
CA ASP A 28 8.72 22.31 -5.93
C ASP A 28 8.62 21.55 -7.25
N ASN A 29 9.76 21.10 -7.80
CA ASN A 29 9.82 20.26 -9.01
C ASN A 29 9.56 18.76 -8.73
N LEU A 30 9.60 18.32 -7.48
CA LEU A 30 9.42 16.91 -7.09
C LEU A 30 7.99 16.58 -6.62
N ARG A 31 7.03 17.49 -6.77
CA ARG A 31 5.64 17.32 -6.27
C ARG A 31 4.94 16.06 -6.78
N SER A 32 5.36 15.52 -7.92
CA SER A 32 4.86 14.26 -8.49
C SER A 32 5.32 12.99 -7.74
N PHE A 33 6.28 13.09 -6.81
CA PHE A 33 6.83 11.96 -6.05
C PHE A 33 6.23 11.87 -4.65
N ARG A 34 5.80 10.67 -4.23
CA ARG A 34 5.22 10.45 -2.88
C ARG A 34 6.17 10.79 -1.73
N ASN A 35 7.48 10.61 -1.92
CA ASN A 35 8.50 10.77 -0.87
C ASN A 35 9.47 11.92 -1.17
N VAL A 36 8.95 13.12 -1.45
CA VAL A 36 9.73 14.32 -1.78
C VAL A 36 10.93 14.52 -0.85
N LYS A 37 10.71 14.44 0.47
CA LYS A 37 11.76 14.67 1.48
C LYS A 37 12.97 13.74 1.33
N ARG A 38 12.75 12.47 0.96
CA ARG A 38 13.84 11.49 0.74
C ARG A 38 14.53 11.68 -0.61
N SER A 39 13.88 12.35 -1.57
CA SER A 39 14.39 12.56 -2.93
C SER A 39 15.23 13.83 -3.09
N VAL A 40 15.12 14.81 -2.19
CA VAL A 40 15.87 16.08 -2.29
C VAL A 40 17.38 15.86 -2.31
N ALA A 41 17.94 15.04 -1.40
CA ALA A 41 19.39 14.87 -1.30
C ALA A 41 20.01 14.17 -2.53
N PRO A 42 19.41 13.09 -3.08
CA PRO A 42 19.84 12.51 -4.35
C PRO A 42 19.78 13.50 -5.52
N VAL A 43 18.70 14.26 -5.67
CA VAL A 43 18.54 15.23 -6.77
C VAL A 43 19.54 16.38 -6.66
N LYS A 44 19.74 16.90 -5.44
CA LYS A 44 20.79 17.89 -5.15
C LYS A 44 22.17 17.39 -5.58
N THR A 45 22.49 16.14 -5.25
CA THR A 45 23.76 15.51 -5.64
C THR A 45 23.87 15.36 -7.16
N ALA A 46 22.79 14.96 -7.83
CA ALA A 46 22.74 14.84 -9.28
C ALA A 46 22.93 16.19 -9.98
N LEU A 47 22.30 17.26 -9.49
CA LEU A 47 22.47 18.63 -10.00
C LEU A 47 23.92 19.08 -9.86
N TYR A 48 24.55 18.90 -8.69
CA TYR A 48 25.96 19.23 -8.52
C TYR A 48 26.86 18.46 -9.49
N ASN A 49 26.60 17.17 -9.70
CA ASN A 49 27.34 16.36 -10.65
C ASN A 49 27.11 16.79 -12.11
N TRP A 50 25.90 17.25 -12.44
CA TRP A 50 25.59 17.81 -13.76
C TRP A 50 26.38 19.11 -14.01
N PHE A 51 26.39 20.04 -13.06
CA PHE A 51 27.20 21.27 -13.16
C PHE A 51 28.69 20.96 -13.28
N LYS A 52 29.19 19.97 -12.53
CA LYS A 52 30.59 19.50 -12.64
C LYS A 52 30.91 18.99 -14.03
N LYS A 53 30.04 18.13 -14.57
CA LYS A 53 30.25 17.44 -15.84
C LYS A 53 30.13 18.38 -17.04
N TYR A 54 29.13 19.26 -17.05
CA TYR A 54 28.77 20.02 -18.25
C TYR A 54 29.22 21.49 -18.21
N LEU A 55 29.39 22.07 -17.02
CA LEU A 55 29.80 23.48 -16.85
C LEU A 55 31.17 23.63 -16.19
N GLY A 56 31.86 22.52 -15.92
CA GLY A 56 33.21 22.54 -15.34
C GLY A 56 33.26 23.11 -13.93
N SER A 57 32.16 23.02 -13.16
CA SER A 57 32.04 23.69 -11.85
C SER A 57 33.09 23.27 -10.82
N LYS A 58 33.77 22.14 -11.04
CA LYS A 58 34.85 21.65 -10.18
C LYS A 58 35.98 22.68 -10.00
N GLN A 59 36.17 23.57 -10.98
CA GLN A 59 37.19 24.62 -10.93
C GLN A 59 36.67 25.95 -10.36
N TRP A 60 35.38 26.04 -10.02
CA TRP A 60 34.78 27.27 -9.54
C TRP A 60 35.15 27.53 -8.07
N PRO A 61 35.47 28.78 -7.70
CA PRO A 61 35.67 29.12 -6.29
C PRO A 61 34.34 28.95 -5.53
N GLU A 62 34.39 28.35 -4.34
CA GLU A 62 33.17 28.06 -3.56
C GLU A 62 32.11 27.33 -4.39
N GLU A 63 32.52 26.31 -5.15
CA GLU A 63 31.76 25.56 -6.14
C GLU A 63 30.26 25.43 -5.82
N ILE A 64 29.93 24.86 -4.65
CA ILE A 64 28.54 24.58 -4.27
C ILE A 64 27.71 25.86 -4.17
N MET A 65 28.26 26.92 -3.58
CA MET A 65 27.57 28.19 -3.45
C MET A 65 27.33 28.83 -4.83
N LEU A 66 28.32 28.77 -5.72
CA LEU A 66 28.16 29.30 -7.08
C LEU A 66 27.16 28.50 -7.90
N ILE A 67 27.14 27.17 -7.79
CA ILE A 67 26.10 26.35 -8.43
C ILE A 67 24.71 26.77 -7.96
N GLN A 68 24.50 26.92 -6.66
CA GLN A 68 23.21 27.32 -6.10
C GLN A 68 22.79 28.72 -6.57
N LYS A 69 23.72 29.70 -6.57
CA LYS A 69 23.47 31.05 -7.08
C LYS A 69 23.14 31.04 -8.57
N THR A 70 23.91 30.29 -9.36
CA THR A 70 23.68 30.16 -10.81
C THR A 70 22.33 29.52 -11.10
N PHE A 71 21.93 28.51 -10.33
CA PHE A 71 20.63 27.88 -10.46
C PHE A 71 19.48 28.83 -10.10
N LEU A 72 19.61 29.56 -9.00
CA LEU A 72 18.57 30.46 -8.49
C LEU A 72 18.54 31.83 -9.19
N HIS A 73 19.53 32.15 -10.01
CA HIS A 73 19.59 33.41 -10.74
C HIS A 73 18.37 33.55 -11.66
N GLY A 74 17.69 34.71 -11.62
CA GLY A 74 16.40 34.91 -12.29
C GLY A 74 16.39 34.60 -13.78
N SER A 75 17.48 34.86 -14.51
CA SER A 75 17.60 34.54 -15.93
C SER A 75 17.76 33.04 -16.23
N ASN A 76 18.23 32.25 -15.26
CA ASN A 76 18.58 30.85 -15.45
C ASN A 76 17.52 29.92 -14.85
N ARG A 77 16.86 30.38 -13.79
CA ARG A 77 15.96 29.57 -12.97
C ARG A 77 14.87 28.91 -13.78
N ALA A 78 14.17 29.66 -14.63
CA ALA A 78 13.09 29.10 -15.45
C ALA A 78 13.59 27.98 -16.38
N ILE A 79 14.77 28.16 -16.98
CA ILE A 79 15.37 27.17 -17.89
C ILE A 79 15.76 25.91 -17.11
N LEU A 80 16.46 26.08 -15.98
CA LEU A 80 16.96 24.96 -15.19
C LEU A 80 15.85 24.20 -14.45
N GLU A 81 14.80 24.89 -13.99
CA GLU A 81 13.61 24.25 -13.43
C GLU A 81 12.86 23.45 -14.52
N THR A 82 12.75 23.97 -15.75
CA THR A 82 12.15 23.22 -16.87
C THR A 82 12.94 21.95 -17.16
N ILE A 83 14.27 22.04 -17.30
CA ILE A 83 15.14 20.87 -17.51
C ILE A 83 15.01 19.87 -16.37
N LEU A 84 14.93 20.36 -15.12
CA LEU A 84 14.76 19.51 -13.95
C LEU A 84 13.40 18.79 -13.98
N ALA A 85 12.32 19.49 -14.30
CA ALA A 85 10.98 18.91 -14.43
C ALA A 85 10.93 17.82 -15.51
N ASP A 86 11.46 18.09 -16.71
CA ASP A 86 11.51 17.11 -17.81
C ASP A 86 12.33 15.87 -17.45
N SER A 87 13.45 16.08 -16.75
CA SER A 87 14.31 15.00 -16.27
C SER A 87 13.60 14.14 -15.22
N ILE A 88 12.85 14.77 -14.32
CA ILE A 88 12.06 14.11 -13.28
C ILE A 88 10.95 13.26 -13.88
N GLU A 89 10.24 13.78 -14.88
CA GLU A 89 9.16 13.05 -15.56
C GLU A 89 9.69 11.86 -16.37
N THR A 90 10.81 12.04 -17.07
CA THR A 90 11.49 10.94 -17.76
C THR A 90 11.95 9.85 -16.79
N TYR A 91 12.51 10.25 -15.65
CA TYR A 91 12.96 9.31 -14.62
C TYR A 91 11.80 8.57 -13.95
N ARG A 92 10.62 9.19 -13.82
CA ARG A 92 9.42 8.54 -13.26
C ARG A 92 9.10 7.22 -13.96
N LEU A 93 9.11 7.21 -15.29
CA LEU A 93 8.85 6.02 -16.10
C LEU A 93 9.90 4.92 -15.88
N VAL A 94 11.19 5.30 -15.76
CA VAL A 94 12.27 4.36 -15.46
C VAL A 94 12.07 3.76 -14.08
N LYS A 95 11.71 4.60 -13.09
CA LYS A 95 11.53 4.15 -11.72
C LYS A 95 10.34 3.22 -11.57
N GLU A 96 9.23 3.51 -12.25
CA GLU A 96 8.04 2.65 -12.28
C GLU A 96 8.37 1.25 -12.83
N LYS A 97 9.10 1.17 -13.94
CA LYS A 97 9.59 -0.10 -14.51
C LYS A 97 10.54 -0.84 -13.58
N GLU A 98 11.47 -0.14 -12.92
CA GLU A 98 12.39 -0.75 -11.95
C GLU A 98 11.63 -1.37 -10.77
N VAL A 99 10.62 -0.66 -10.25
CA VAL A 99 9.77 -1.14 -9.16
C VAL A 99 8.97 -2.37 -9.60
N GLN A 100 8.32 -2.33 -10.75
CA GLN A 100 7.57 -3.48 -11.29
C GLN A 100 8.47 -4.71 -11.44
N ARG A 101 9.66 -4.55 -12.03
CA ARG A 101 10.62 -5.65 -12.18
C ARG A 101 11.03 -6.23 -10.83
N LYS A 102 11.33 -5.39 -9.84
CA LYS A 102 11.68 -5.85 -8.49
C LYS A 102 10.53 -6.62 -7.83
N VAL A 103 9.30 -6.16 -8.00
CA VAL A 103 8.12 -6.86 -7.45
C VAL A 103 7.99 -8.24 -8.09
N GLN A 104 8.09 -8.33 -9.41
CA GLN A 104 8.06 -9.62 -10.14
C GLN A 104 9.21 -10.55 -9.75
N GLU A 105 10.45 -10.04 -9.65
CA GLU A 105 11.62 -10.81 -9.23
C GLU A 105 11.52 -11.29 -7.77
N SER A 106 10.78 -10.56 -6.92
CA SER A 106 10.54 -10.91 -5.52
C SER A 106 9.31 -11.79 -5.29
N GLU A 107 8.60 -12.17 -6.35
CA GLU A 107 7.40 -12.99 -6.25
C GLU A 107 7.76 -14.38 -5.70
N GLN A 108 7.07 -14.78 -4.63
CA GLN A 108 7.24 -16.08 -3.99
C GLN A 108 5.87 -16.76 -3.93
N ILE A 109 5.76 -17.92 -4.57
CA ILE A 109 4.60 -18.80 -4.47
C ILE A 109 5.00 -19.94 -3.55
N TYR A 110 4.23 -20.14 -2.47
CA TYR A 110 4.49 -21.17 -1.48
C TYR A 110 3.18 -21.77 -0.98
N GLN A 111 3.27 -22.97 -0.41
CA GLN A 111 2.15 -23.54 0.34
C GLN A 111 2.01 -22.77 1.65
N TYR A 112 0.81 -22.23 1.88
CA TYR A 112 0.53 -21.50 3.09
C TYR A 112 -0.04 -22.45 4.16
N GLU A 113 0.54 -22.38 5.35
CA GLU A 113 0.05 -23.03 6.55
C GLU A 113 -0.07 -21.96 7.64
N LEU A 114 -1.04 -22.11 8.54
CA LEU A 114 -1.13 -21.24 9.71
C LEU A 114 0.15 -21.39 10.55
N PRO A 115 0.66 -20.30 11.13
CA PRO A 115 1.79 -20.40 12.04
C PRO A 115 1.46 -21.27 13.25
N ALA A 116 2.47 -21.90 13.86
CA ALA A 116 2.26 -22.74 15.04
C ALA A 116 1.90 -21.91 16.30
N GLU A 117 2.37 -20.67 16.36
CA GLU A 117 2.13 -19.75 17.47
C GLU A 117 1.98 -18.31 16.96
N LEU A 118 1.24 -17.49 17.70
CA LEU A 118 1.05 -16.06 17.43
C LEU A 118 1.46 -15.25 18.64
N PHE A 119 2.10 -14.11 18.37
CA PHE A 119 2.37 -13.09 19.39
C PHE A 119 1.28 -12.02 19.31
N TYR A 120 0.73 -11.66 20.47
CA TYR A 120 -0.23 -10.57 20.62
C TYR A 120 0.42 -9.36 21.28
N ASN A 121 -0.19 -8.20 21.10
CA ASN A 121 0.22 -6.95 21.72
C ASN A 121 -0.85 -6.52 22.74
N GLU A 122 -0.48 -6.52 24.02
CA GLU A 122 -1.36 -6.18 25.13
C GLU A 122 -1.97 -4.76 25.09
N HIS A 123 -1.42 -3.86 24.27
CA HIS A 123 -1.92 -2.49 24.13
C HIS A 123 -2.86 -2.30 22.93
N THR A 124 -2.82 -3.19 21.95
CA THR A 124 -3.60 -3.05 20.71
C THR A 124 -4.55 -4.21 20.47
N ASP A 125 -4.42 -5.29 21.24
CA ASP A 125 -5.21 -6.50 21.06
C ASP A 125 -6.06 -6.75 22.31
N GLU A 126 -7.28 -7.22 22.09
CA GLU A 126 -8.21 -7.63 23.14
C GLU A 126 -8.38 -9.14 23.17
N LYS A 127 -8.57 -9.69 24.38
CA LYS A 127 -8.97 -11.08 24.55
C LYS A 127 -10.47 -11.21 24.36
N LEU A 128 -10.89 -12.15 23.53
CA LEU A 128 -12.30 -12.46 23.30
C LEU A 128 -12.60 -13.92 23.68
N ASP A 129 -13.89 -14.23 23.78
CA ASP A 129 -14.41 -15.55 24.14
C ASP A 129 -15.31 -16.06 23.02
N TYR A 130 -14.70 -16.35 21.88
CA TYR A 130 -15.37 -16.98 20.73
C TYR A 130 -14.82 -18.37 20.49
N ASP A 131 -15.72 -19.26 20.08
CA ASP A 131 -15.41 -20.65 19.80
C ASP A 131 -14.68 -20.81 18.46
N ASN A 132 -13.93 -21.90 18.36
CA ASN A 132 -13.29 -22.39 17.13
C ASN A 132 -12.37 -21.37 16.45
N TYR A 133 -11.80 -20.42 17.19
CA TYR A 133 -10.67 -19.68 16.66
C TYR A 133 -9.47 -20.61 16.51
N ALA A 134 -8.69 -20.47 15.44
CA ALA A 134 -7.56 -21.34 15.13
C ALA A 134 -6.45 -21.36 16.21
N PHE A 135 -6.44 -20.38 17.12
CA PHE A 135 -5.48 -20.26 18.20
C PHE A 135 -6.17 -20.14 19.57
N THR A 136 -5.49 -20.53 20.63
CA THR A 136 -6.00 -20.39 22.01
C THR A 136 -4.92 -19.86 22.92
N PRO A 137 -5.18 -18.79 23.70
CA PRO A 137 -6.40 -17.98 23.72
C PRO A 137 -6.58 -17.08 22.48
N LEU A 138 -7.82 -16.65 22.23
CA LEU A 138 -8.19 -15.74 21.15
C LEU A 138 -7.81 -14.29 21.50
N TYR A 139 -6.97 -13.69 20.67
CA TYR A 139 -6.63 -12.26 20.69
C TYR A 139 -6.84 -11.65 19.32
N LEU A 140 -7.52 -10.49 19.26
CA LEU A 140 -7.75 -9.74 18.02
C LEU A 140 -7.50 -8.23 18.20
N PRO A 141 -7.12 -7.47 17.15
CA PRO A 141 -6.86 -6.03 17.25
C PRO A 141 -8.10 -5.21 17.63
N VAL A 142 -8.02 -4.29 18.58
CA VAL A 142 -9.20 -3.52 19.05
C VAL A 142 -9.83 -2.61 17.98
N ASP A 143 -9.05 -2.24 16.97
CA ASP A 143 -9.41 -1.30 15.90
C ASP A 143 -10.06 -1.97 14.67
N ARG A 144 -10.48 -3.23 14.80
CA ARG A 144 -11.31 -3.93 13.80
C ARG A 144 -12.53 -3.10 13.41
N SER A 145 -12.82 -3.11 12.12
CA SER A 145 -13.97 -2.45 11.54
C SER A 145 -15.29 -3.10 11.99
N GLU A 146 -16.38 -2.36 11.87
CA GLU A 146 -17.71 -2.86 12.22
C GLU A 146 -18.18 -4.06 11.36
N PRO A 147 -17.88 -4.15 10.05
CA PRO A 147 -18.12 -5.38 9.29
C PRO A 147 -17.38 -6.59 9.84
N GLU A 148 -16.10 -6.44 10.20
CA GLU A 148 -15.26 -7.52 10.76
C GLU A 148 -15.81 -8.04 12.10
N LYS A 149 -16.11 -7.14 13.05
CA LYS A 149 -16.69 -7.52 14.35
C LYS A 149 -18.00 -8.28 14.20
N ARG A 150 -18.91 -7.81 13.34
CA ARG A 150 -20.17 -8.50 13.05
C ARG A 150 -19.98 -9.84 12.32
N PHE A 151 -18.89 -9.99 11.58
CA PHE A 151 -18.55 -11.24 10.92
C PHE A 151 -18.02 -12.25 11.93
N GLU A 152 -17.20 -11.83 12.89
CA GLU A 152 -16.74 -12.65 14.01
C GLU A 152 -17.90 -13.17 14.86
N GLU A 153 -18.89 -12.32 15.13
CA GLU A 153 -20.14 -12.74 15.78
C GLU A 153 -20.90 -13.82 14.99
N LEU A 154 -20.95 -13.69 13.66
CA LEU A 154 -21.53 -14.73 12.80
C LEU A 154 -20.76 -16.04 12.95
N LEU A 155 -19.43 -16.01 12.84
CA LEU A 155 -18.57 -17.19 12.95
C LEU A 155 -18.78 -17.89 14.30
N ASN A 156 -18.79 -17.13 15.40
CA ASN A 156 -19.06 -17.64 16.72
C ASN A 156 -20.46 -18.27 16.83
N SER A 157 -21.48 -17.66 16.23
CA SER A 157 -22.86 -18.19 16.23
C SER A 157 -23.04 -19.47 15.38
N LYS A 158 -22.03 -19.85 14.58
CA LYS A 158 -22.00 -21.02 13.71
C LYS A 158 -20.90 -22.00 14.11
N SER A 159 -20.47 -21.97 15.38
CA SER A 159 -19.42 -22.85 15.90
C SER A 159 -19.75 -24.34 15.74
N ASP A 160 -21.02 -24.73 15.67
CA ASP A 160 -21.45 -26.11 15.40
C ASP A 160 -21.11 -26.62 13.98
N LYS A 161 -20.78 -25.72 13.05
CA LYS A 161 -20.47 -26.05 11.64
C LYS A 161 -19.07 -25.66 11.19
N ILE A 162 -18.34 -24.95 12.04
CA ILE A 162 -17.01 -24.42 11.74
C ILE A 162 -16.00 -25.20 12.57
N THR A 163 -15.07 -25.88 11.91
CA THR A 163 -13.96 -26.56 12.58
C THR A 163 -12.97 -25.54 13.16
N TRP A 164 -12.62 -24.55 12.35
CA TRP A 164 -11.85 -23.40 12.82
C TRP A 164 -12.04 -22.19 11.91
N TRP A 165 -11.83 -21.00 12.45
CA TRP A 165 -11.70 -19.77 11.68
C TRP A 165 -10.49 -18.97 12.16
N TRP A 166 -9.95 -18.15 11.26
CA TRP A 166 -8.80 -17.31 11.54
C TRP A 166 -8.98 -15.94 10.89
N LYS A 167 -8.76 -14.88 11.66
CA LYS A 167 -8.61 -13.54 11.14
C LYS A 167 -7.19 -13.39 10.61
N ASN A 168 -7.08 -13.26 9.29
CA ASN A 168 -5.80 -13.05 8.63
C ASN A 168 -5.22 -11.68 9.02
N GLY A 169 -3.91 -11.54 8.82
CA GLY A 169 -3.24 -10.26 9.03
C GLY A 169 -2.92 -9.54 7.73
N GLU A 170 -2.16 -8.45 7.83
CA GLU A 170 -1.78 -7.63 6.69
C GLU A 170 -0.27 -7.44 6.58
N ASN A 171 0.18 -7.16 5.34
CA ASN A 171 1.49 -6.56 5.06
C ASN A 171 2.71 -7.35 5.60
N LYS A 172 2.59 -8.67 5.80
CA LYS A 172 3.69 -9.57 6.20
C LYS A 172 3.62 -10.89 5.44
N ARG A 173 4.77 -11.54 5.26
CA ARG A 173 4.89 -12.85 4.60
C ARG A 173 4.24 -13.99 5.40
N ASP A 174 4.04 -13.79 6.70
CA ASP A 174 3.45 -14.79 7.59
C ASP A 174 1.94 -14.92 7.40
N PHE A 175 1.33 -14.01 6.63
CA PHE A 175 -0.10 -13.96 6.36
C PHE A 175 -0.44 -14.47 4.97
N PHE A 176 -1.65 -14.98 4.82
CA PHE A 176 -2.11 -15.52 3.54
C PHE A 176 -2.35 -14.38 2.56
N GLY A 177 -1.64 -14.39 1.43
CA GLY A 177 -1.69 -13.35 0.42
C GLY A 177 -2.03 -13.89 -0.98
N ILE A 178 -2.89 -13.17 -1.68
CA ILE A 178 -3.26 -13.41 -3.08
C ILE A 178 -2.69 -12.27 -3.92
N LYS A 179 -1.97 -12.60 -4.99
CA LYS A 179 -1.50 -11.59 -5.96
C LYS A 179 -2.69 -11.01 -6.73
N TYR A 180 -2.70 -9.70 -6.90
CA TYR A 180 -3.60 -9.02 -7.83
C TYR A 180 -2.90 -7.87 -8.54
N GLU A 181 -3.44 -7.48 -9.69
CA GLU A 181 -2.95 -6.33 -10.46
C GLU A 181 -4.00 -5.23 -10.48
N TYR A 182 -3.57 -3.99 -10.29
CA TYR A 182 -4.43 -2.82 -10.37
C TYR A 182 -3.64 -1.65 -10.98
N GLU A 183 -4.20 -1.01 -12.00
CA GLU A 183 -3.56 0.11 -12.74
C GLU A 183 -2.11 -0.21 -13.17
N GLY A 184 -1.87 -1.43 -13.66
CA GLY A 184 -0.55 -1.89 -14.12
C GLY A 184 0.47 -2.10 -13.00
N LYS A 185 0.07 -2.11 -11.73
CA LYS A 185 0.93 -2.41 -10.58
C LYS A 185 0.49 -3.72 -9.94
N ILE A 186 1.48 -4.48 -9.48
CA ILE A 186 1.27 -5.73 -8.75
C ILE A 186 1.17 -5.43 -7.26
N PHE A 187 0.19 -6.02 -6.61
CA PHE A 187 -0.10 -5.91 -5.19
C PHE A 187 -0.35 -7.29 -4.57
N THR A 188 -0.33 -7.34 -3.25
CA THR A 188 -0.77 -8.50 -2.48
C THR A 188 -2.03 -8.13 -1.72
N PHE A 189 -3.08 -8.92 -1.93
CA PHE A 189 -4.34 -8.86 -1.23
C PHE A 189 -4.33 -9.88 -0.10
N TYR A 190 -4.64 -9.45 1.12
CA TYR A 190 -4.78 -10.31 2.28
C TYR A 190 -6.27 -10.37 2.64
N PRO A 191 -7.00 -11.44 2.28
CA PRO A 191 -8.41 -11.60 2.64
C PRO A 191 -8.58 -11.62 4.16
N ASP A 192 -9.61 -10.96 4.68
CA ASP A 192 -9.82 -10.81 6.13
C ASP A 192 -9.89 -12.14 6.91
N TYR A 193 -10.54 -13.18 6.38
CA TYR A 193 -10.80 -14.43 7.10
C TYR A 193 -10.53 -15.69 6.28
N LEU A 194 -9.96 -16.69 6.96
CA LEU A 194 -9.94 -18.09 6.52
C LEU A 194 -10.87 -18.90 7.42
N VAL A 195 -11.74 -19.73 6.84
CA VAL A 195 -12.76 -20.50 7.61
C VAL A 195 -12.82 -21.94 7.11
N GLN A 196 -12.52 -22.91 7.97
CA GLN A 196 -12.68 -24.33 7.65
C GLN A 196 -14.00 -24.83 8.23
N LEU A 197 -14.89 -25.31 7.35
CA LEU A 197 -16.16 -25.92 7.74
C LEU A 197 -15.96 -27.39 8.10
N GLU A 198 -16.88 -27.93 8.90
CA GLU A 198 -16.93 -29.34 9.31
C GLU A 198 -17.06 -30.30 8.13
N ASP A 199 -17.67 -29.86 7.01
CA ASP A 199 -17.78 -30.65 5.79
C ASP A 199 -16.48 -30.70 4.94
N GLY A 200 -15.40 -30.07 5.43
CA GLY A 200 -14.10 -30.03 4.77
C GLY A 200 -13.91 -28.87 3.79
N ARG A 201 -14.93 -28.06 3.50
CA ARG A 201 -14.77 -26.86 2.68
C ARG A 201 -13.98 -25.77 3.40
N LEU A 202 -13.14 -25.05 2.65
CA LEU A 202 -12.31 -23.96 3.16
C LEU A 202 -12.70 -22.64 2.48
N GLY A 203 -13.16 -21.69 3.28
CA GLY A 203 -13.60 -20.36 2.90
C GLY A 203 -12.47 -19.34 2.97
N ILE A 204 -12.40 -18.46 1.97
CA ILE A 204 -11.51 -17.28 1.92
C ILE A 204 -12.39 -16.04 1.74
N LEU A 205 -12.52 -15.21 2.78
CA LEU A 205 -13.58 -14.21 2.86
C LEU A 205 -13.00 -12.82 3.14
N GLU A 206 -13.47 -11.82 2.40
CA GLU A 206 -13.18 -10.41 2.61
C GLU A 206 -14.45 -9.70 3.05
N THR A 207 -14.44 -9.07 4.21
CA THR A 207 -15.58 -8.31 4.69
C THR A 207 -15.56 -6.89 4.13
N LYS A 208 -16.75 -6.41 3.77
CA LYS A 208 -16.97 -5.02 3.35
C LYS A 208 -18.27 -4.48 3.93
N ASP A 209 -18.34 -3.16 3.99
CA ASP A 209 -19.60 -2.48 4.24
C ASP A 209 -20.45 -2.45 2.96
N VAL A 210 -21.77 -2.36 3.12
CA VAL A 210 -22.73 -2.24 2.00
C VAL A 210 -22.47 -0.96 1.19
N GLY A 211 -21.90 0.08 1.81
CA GLY A 211 -21.53 1.34 1.17
C GLY A 211 -20.09 1.40 0.64
N ASP A 212 -19.50 0.27 0.22
CA ASP A 212 -18.12 0.20 -0.25
C ASP A 212 -17.80 1.25 -1.34
N ARG A 213 -16.92 2.20 -1.00
CA ARG A 213 -16.49 3.29 -1.88
C ARG A 213 -15.48 2.83 -2.92
N ASP A 214 -14.80 1.71 -2.66
CA ASP A 214 -13.77 1.14 -3.54
C ASP A 214 -14.32 -0.02 -4.40
N GLY A 215 -15.65 -0.21 -4.40
CA GLY A 215 -16.34 -1.26 -5.15
C GLY A 215 -16.00 -1.31 -6.64
N LYS A 216 -15.72 -0.16 -7.27
CA LYS A 216 -15.33 -0.06 -8.70
C LYS A 216 -13.82 -0.10 -8.94
N THR A 217 -13.00 -0.01 -7.90
CA THR A 217 -11.55 0.16 -7.97
C THR A 217 -10.84 -1.04 -7.35
N TYR A 218 -10.37 -0.91 -6.11
CA TYR A 218 -9.58 -1.93 -5.42
C TYR A 218 -10.40 -3.17 -5.08
N THR A 219 -11.64 -3.02 -4.63
CA THR A 219 -12.48 -4.17 -4.26
C THR A 219 -12.76 -5.04 -5.47
N LYS A 220 -13.04 -4.44 -6.63
CA LYS A 220 -13.18 -5.18 -7.89
C LYS A 220 -11.94 -6.02 -8.20
N ALA A 221 -10.76 -5.40 -8.22
CA ALA A 221 -9.53 -6.11 -8.56
C ALA A 221 -9.21 -7.23 -7.56
N LYS A 222 -9.47 -7.02 -6.27
CA LYS A 222 -9.32 -8.05 -5.21
C LYS A 222 -10.31 -9.20 -5.40
N ALA A 223 -11.59 -8.90 -5.63
CA ALA A 223 -12.65 -9.89 -5.79
C ALA A 223 -12.38 -10.81 -6.99
N GLU A 224 -12.03 -10.23 -8.14
CA GLU A 224 -11.72 -11.00 -9.36
C GLU A 224 -10.45 -11.84 -9.18
N ALA A 225 -9.42 -11.31 -8.52
CA ALA A 225 -8.21 -12.06 -8.19
C ALA A 225 -8.47 -13.23 -7.23
N LEU A 226 -9.34 -13.04 -6.23
CA LEU A 226 -9.78 -14.10 -5.32
C LEU A 226 -10.51 -15.21 -6.08
N GLN A 227 -11.44 -14.86 -6.98
CA GLN A 227 -12.13 -15.87 -7.79
C GLN A 227 -11.18 -16.58 -8.74
N HIS A 228 -10.22 -15.86 -9.35
CA HIS A 228 -9.18 -16.50 -10.16
C HIS A 228 -8.36 -17.49 -9.33
N PHE A 229 -7.95 -17.10 -8.12
CA PHE A 229 -7.23 -17.98 -7.20
C PHE A 229 -8.03 -19.24 -6.88
N ILE A 230 -9.30 -19.11 -6.47
CA ILE A 230 -10.16 -20.26 -6.13
C ILE A 230 -10.31 -21.21 -7.31
N ASN A 231 -10.57 -20.68 -8.51
CA ASN A 231 -10.83 -21.48 -9.71
C ASN A 231 -9.58 -22.18 -10.29
N THR A 232 -8.39 -21.66 -10.01
CA THR A 232 -7.12 -22.21 -10.52
C THR A 232 -6.37 -23.03 -9.47
N ASN A 233 -6.80 -23.01 -8.22
CA ASN A 233 -6.18 -23.78 -7.15
C ASN A 233 -6.49 -25.28 -7.30
N SER A 234 -5.50 -26.12 -7.00
CA SER A 234 -5.66 -27.58 -7.01
C SER A 234 -6.46 -28.14 -5.82
N ARG A 235 -6.60 -27.37 -4.72
CA ARG A 235 -7.38 -27.77 -3.54
C ARG A 235 -8.86 -27.79 -3.87
N LYS A 236 -9.49 -28.96 -3.70
CA LYS A 236 -10.94 -29.11 -3.80
C LYS A 236 -11.64 -28.48 -2.59
N GLY A 237 -12.87 -28.01 -2.78
CA GLY A 237 -13.70 -27.48 -1.69
C GLY A 237 -13.31 -26.07 -1.23
N LEU A 238 -12.56 -25.31 -2.04
CA LEU A 238 -12.39 -23.88 -1.81
C LEU A 238 -13.66 -23.11 -2.18
N PHE A 239 -14.05 -22.17 -1.34
CA PHE A 239 -15.05 -21.15 -1.65
C PHE A 239 -14.58 -19.80 -1.10
N GLY A 240 -15.20 -18.71 -1.53
CA GLY A 240 -14.79 -17.40 -1.07
C GLY A 240 -15.30 -16.27 -1.93
N GLY A 241 -15.16 -15.05 -1.42
CA GLY A 241 -15.75 -13.88 -2.05
C GLY A 241 -15.76 -12.66 -1.14
N ILE A 242 -16.38 -11.59 -1.63
CA ILE A 242 -16.65 -10.40 -0.83
C ILE A 242 -17.92 -10.66 -0.02
N ALA A 243 -17.83 -10.57 1.30
CA ALA A 243 -18.92 -10.75 2.24
C ALA A 243 -19.41 -9.39 2.77
N ILE A 244 -20.73 -9.19 2.76
CA ILE A 244 -21.38 -7.99 3.30
C ILE A 244 -22.56 -8.39 4.17
N GLN A 245 -22.92 -7.54 5.13
CA GLN A 245 -24.15 -7.70 5.88
C GLN A 245 -25.22 -6.73 5.39
N ARG A 246 -26.34 -7.25 4.88
CA ARG A 246 -27.49 -6.47 4.41
C ARG A 246 -28.78 -7.03 4.99
N ASN A 247 -29.67 -6.15 5.47
CA ASN A 247 -30.96 -6.54 6.05
C ASN A 247 -30.84 -7.61 7.17
N GLY A 248 -29.78 -7.53 7.98
CA GLY A 248 -29.51 -8.48 9.08
C GLY A 248 -29.00 -9.85 8.64
N ARG A 249 -28.67 -10.05 7.36
CA ARG A 249 -28.12 -11.30 6.83
C ARG A 249 -26.79 -11.07 6.15
N TRP A 250 -25.94 -12.10 6.17
CA TRP A 250 -24.68 -12.09 5.46
C TRP A 250 -24.87 -12.62 4.05
N HIS A 251 -24.36 -11.87 3.09
CA HIS A 251 -24.34 -12.22 1.68
C HIS A 251 -22.91 -12.29 1.16
N ILE A 252 -22.69 -13.10 0.15
CA ILE A 252 -21.39 -13.26 -0.51
C ILE A 252 -21.51 -13.01 -2.01
N ASN A 253 -20.56 -12.26 -2.56
CA ASN A 253 -20.33 -12.17 -3.99
C ASN A 253 -19.13 -13.05 -4.37
N SER A 254 -19.41 -14.09 -5.15
CA SER A 254 -18.41 -15.05 -5.66
C SER A 254 -18.31 -15.00 -7.19
N GLN A 255 -18.69 -13.87 -7.81
CA GLN A 255 -18.70 -13.75 -9.26
C GLN A 255 -17.29 -13.55 -9.82
N SER A 256 -16.98 -14.24 -10.93
CA SER A 256 -15.70 -14.08 -11.64
C SER A 256 -15.46 -12.66 -12.16
N ILE A 257 -16.54 -11.91 -12.39
CA ILE A 257 -16.54 -10.49 -12.73
C ILE A 257 -17.29 -9.76 -11.64
N TYR A 258 -16.61 -8.84 -10.95
CA TYR A 258 -17.23 -8.06 -9.89
C TYR A 258 -17.78 -6.74 -10.45
N ASP A 259 -19.11 -6.59 -10.41
CA ASP A 259 -19.82 -5.44 -10.97
C ASP A 259 -20.59 -4.65 -9.90
N TRP A 260 -19.87 -3.76 -9.21
CA TRP A 260 -20.46 -2.86 -8.22
C TRP A 260 -21.45 -1.84 -8.81
N SER A 261 -21.45 -1.63 -10.14
CA SER A 261 -22.38 -0.66 -10.74
C SER A 261 -23.84 -1.12 -10.65
N LYS A 262 -24.08 -2.45 -10.58
CA LYS A 262 -25.40 -3.03 -10.30
C LYS A 262 -25.89 -2.66 -8.89
N ASN A 263 -25.00 -2.76 -7.91
CA ASN A 263 -25.28 -2.45 -6.50
C ASN A 263 -25.67 -0.99 -6.29
N GLU A 264 -24.97 -0.06 -6.94
CA GLU A 264 -25.32 1.37 -6.92
C GLU A 264 -26.70 1.64 -7.54
N GLN A 265 -27.13 0.82 -8.49
CA GLN A 265 -28.46 0.88 -9.10
C GLN A 265 -29.51 0.09 -8.29
N GLY A 266 -29.13 -0.50 -7.15
CA GLY A 266 -30.01 -1.25 -6.27
C GLY A 266 -30.25 -2.70 -6.68
N SER A 267 -29.55 -3.23 -7.69
CA SER A 267 -29.56 -4.66 -8.02
C SER A 267 -28.50 -5.39 -7.18
N TRP A 268 -28.91 -6.52 -6.58
CA TRP A 268 -28.08 -7.36 -5.72
C TRP A 268 -28.10 -8.82 -6.19
N ASP A 269 -28.42 -9.06 -7.45
CA ASP A 269 -28.67 -10.41 -7.98
C ASP A 269 -27.40 -11.27 -8.02
N ASP A 270 -26.23 -10.64 -8.00
CA ASP A 270 -24.91 -11.30 -7.94
C ASP A 270 -24.51 -11.71 -6.49
N TRP A 271 -25.36 -11.43 -5.50
CA TRP A 271 -25.10 -11.66 -4.08
C TRP A 271 -26.00 -12.76 -3.54
N GLU A 272 -25.39 -13.82 -3.05
CA GLU A 272 -26.09 -14.99 -2.50
C GLU A 272 -26.02 -14.99 -0.98
N ASP A 273 -26.94 -15.69 -0.30
CA ASP A 273 -26.83 -15.89 1.15
C ASP A 273 -25.54 -16.64 1.48
N LEU A 274 -24.74 -16.12 2.40
CA LEU A 274 -23.53 -16.79 2.86
C LEU A 274 -23.91 -17.97 3.76
N VAL A 275 -23.62 -19.18 3.29
CA VAL A 275 -23.87 -20.43 4.03
C VAL A 275 -22.58 -20.93 4.66
N LEU A 276 -22.52 -20.81 6.00
CA LEU A 276 -21.55 -21.45 6.88
C LEU A 276 -22.20 -22.61 7.63
#